data_AF-A0A1I4AKR6-F1
#
_entry.id   AF-A0A1I4AKR6-F1
#
_cell.length_a   1.000
_cell.length_b   1.000
_cell.length_c   1.000
_cell.angle_alpha   90.00
_cell.angle_beta   90.00
_cell.angle_gamma   90.00
#
_symmetry.space_group_name_H-M   'P 1'
#
loop_
_entity.id
_entity.type
_entity.pdbx_description
1 polymer ?
#
loop_
_entity_poly.entity_id
_entity_poly.type
_entity_poly.pdbx_seq_one_letter_code
_entity_poly.pdbx_strand_id
1 'polypeptide(L)'
;GQSLSHVEGAPRSVQTSTDPGLAFAWTQGRMVCDDETLGDMVAYLNRRYPTPIRISPALAGKRFSGVLELGDQDLVVKRLAGYFSLSVHRTDRQIELR
;
A
#
# COMPACT_ATOMS: atom_id res chain seq x y z
N GLY A 1 3.20 -22.45 16.35
CA GLY A 1 3.05 -21.19 15.59
C GLY A 1 3.71 -20.08 16.38
N GLN A 2 4.09 -18.97 15.74
CA GLN A 2 4.73 -17.84 16.41
C GLN A 2 3.96 -16.56 16.13
N SER A 3 3.24 -16.08 17.16
CA SER A 3 2.60 -14.77 17.21
C SER A 3 3.58 -13.78 17.83
N LEU A 4 4.00 -12.77 17.07
CA LEU A 4 4.96 -11.77 17.55
C LEU A 4 4.19 -10.48 17.85
N SER A 5 3.83 -10.29 19.12
CA SER A 5 3.21 -9.06 19.59
C SER A 5 4.25 -7.96 19.68
N HIS A 6 3.96 -6.79 19.12
CA HIS A 6 4.62 -5.55 19.50
C HIS A 6 3.54 -4.51 19.81
N VAL A 7 3.49 -4.10 21.09
CA VAL A 7 2.77 -2.92 21.55
C VAL A 7 3.73 -2.17 22.44
N GLU A 8 4.10 -0.95 22.08
CA GLU A 8 4.63 0.09 22.98
C GLU A 8 4.69 1.42 22.22
N GLY A 9 4.36 2.52 22.91
CA GLY A 9 4.05 3.81 22.29
C GLY A 9 5.18 4.83 22.39
N ALA A 10 5.49 5.50 21.29
CA ALA A 10 6.39 6.65 21.23
C ALA A 10 5.82 7.72 20.24
N PRO A 11 6.19 9.01 20.37
CA PRO A 11 5.44 10.09 19.73
C PRO A 11 5.83 10.34 18.27
N ARG A 12 4.80 10.51 17.41
CA ARG A 12 4.79 11.24 16.11
C ARG A 12 6.15 11.44 15.41
N SER A 13 6.80 10.35 15.02
CA SER A 13 7.96 10.40 14.13
C SER A 13 7.50 10.49 12.68
N VAL A 14 7.45 11.71 12.12
CA VAL A 14 7.37 11.89 10.66
C VAL A 14 8.74 11.57 10.10
N GLN A 15 9.00 10.30 9.82
CA GLN A 15 10.34 9.80 9.48
C GLN A 15 10.72 10.10 8.02
N THR A 16 11.06 11.36 7.76
CA THR A 16 11.94 11.71 6.63
C THR A 16 13.34 11.18 6.92
N SER A 17 13.57 9.89 6.69
CA SER A 17 14.89 9.26 6.56
C SER A 17 14.75 7.90 5.88
N THR A 18 15.42 7.73 4.74
CA THR A 18 15.59 6.44 4.08
C THR A 18 16.53 5.58 4.90
N ASP A 19 16.00 4.77 5.82
CA ASP A 19 16.78 3.79 6.58
C ASP A 19 17.23 2.64 5.66
N PRO A 20 18.55 2.35 5.52
CA PRO A 20 19.03 1.31 4.60
C PRO A 20 18.73 -0.13 5.02
N GLY A 21 18.18 -0.37 6.22
CA GLY A 21 17.63 -1.66 6.68
C GLY A 21 16.13 -1.82 6.39
N LEU A 22 15.37 -0.72 6.39
CA LEU A 22 14.00 -0.60 5.86
C LEU A 22 13.94 -0.32 4.34
N ALA A 23 15.10 -0.29 3.66
CA ALA A 23 15.26 -0.40 2.19
C ALA A 23 15.12 -1.76 1.24
N PHE A 24 15.28 -4.09 1.49
CA PHE A 24 15.45 -5.47 0.87
C PHE A 24 14.22 -6.38 0.88
N ALA A 25 13.12 -6.01 1.56
CA ALA A 25 11.80 -6.64 1.34
C ALA A 25 11.28 -6.49 -0.11
N TRP A 26 12.07 -5.83 -0.95
CA TRP A 26 11.79 -5.21 -2.25
C TRP A 26 12.38 -6.06 -3.38
N THR A 27 13.40 -6.88 -3.06
CA THR A 27 14.16 -7.74 -3.99
C THR A 27 13.26 -8.72 -4.77
N GLN A 28 12.07 -9.03 -4.26
CA GLN A 28 11.16 -10.03 -4.82
C GLN A 28 9.69 -9.57 -4.84
N GLY A 29 9.43 -8.29 -5.13
CA GLY A 29 8.07 -7.81 -5.41
C GLY A 29 7.13 -7.87 -4.20
N ARG A 30 7.53 -7.25 -3.08
CA ARG A 30 6.68 -7.08 -1.89
C ARG A 30 6.83 -5.66 -1.34
N MET A 31 5.79 -5.17 -0.69
CA MET A 31 5.74 -3.93 0.07
C MET A 31 5.33 -4.29 1.49
N VAL A 32 6.13 -3.89 2.47
CA VAL A 32 5.74 -3.95 3.89
C VAL A 32 5.13 -2.61 4.22
N CYS A 33 3.98 -2.62 4.87
CA CYS A 33 3.24 -1.45 5.31
C CYS A 33 2.99 -1.55 6.81
N ASP A 34 3.30 -0.48 7.52
CA ASP A 34 3.07 -0.36 8.96
C ASP A 34 2.27 0.93 9.20
N ASP A 35 1.00 0.80 9.58
CA ASP A 35 0.05 1.92 9.77
C ASP A 35 -0.21 2.78 8.50
N GLU A 36 0.22 2.29 7.33
CA GLU A 36 0.38 3.07 6.09
C GLU A 36 -0.95 3.50 5.48
N THR A 37 -1.02 4.70 4.90
CA THR A 37 -2.28 5.19 4.30
C THR A 37 -2.48 4.68 2.88
N LEU A 38 -3.73 4.31 2.52
CA LEU A 38 -4.08 3.91 1.15
C LEU A 38 -3.76 5.01 0.13
N GLY A 39 -3.81 6.28 0.54
CA GLY A 39 -3.34 7.42 -0.25
C GLY A 39 -1.86 7.35 -0.60
N ASP A 40 -0.99 7.11 0.38
CA ASP A 40 0.46 7.00 0.12
C ASP A 40 0.80 5.70 -0.63
N MET A 41 0.22 4.56 -0.24
CA MET A 41 0.37 3.31 -0.99
C MET A 41 0.03 3.49 -2.47
N VAL A 42 -1.06 4.20 -2.79
CA VAL A 42 -1.45 4.49 -4.17
C VAL A 42 -0.50 5.50 -4.83
N ALA A 43 0.04 6.48 -4.11
CA ALA A 43 1.10 7.36 -4.62
C ALA A 43 2.39 6.58 -4.95
N TYR A 44 2.81 5.64 -4.11
CA TYR A 44 3.93 4.72 -4.35
C TYR A 44 3.68 3.85 -5.59
N LEU A 45 2.51 3.22 -5.69
CA LEU A 45 2.14 2.39 -6.85
C LEU A 45 2.10 3.22 -8.14
N ASN A 46 1.60 4.46 -8.09
CA ASN A 46 1.61 5.41 -9.22
C ASN A 46 3.02 5.80 -9.71
N ARG A 47 4.06 5.63 -8.89
CA ARG A 47 5.46 5.85 -9.28
C ARG A 47 6.14 4.58 -9.81
N ARG A 48 5.55 3.40 -9.58
CA ARG A 48 6.07 2.09 -10.00
C ARG A 48 5.44 1.55 -11.29
N TYR A 49 4.18 1.87 -11.56
CA TYR A 49 3.42 1.34 -12.69
C TYR A 49 3.00 2.45 -13.68
N PRO A 50 2.88 2.15 -14.99
CA PRO A 50 2.58 3.17 -16.00
C PRO A 50 1.12 3.64 -16.00
N THR A 51 0.18 2.80 -15.57
CA THR A 51 -1.25 3.16 -15.54
C THR A 51 -1.58 3.86 -14.22
N PRO A 52 -2.13 5.09 -14.21
CA PRO A 52 -2.45 5.78 -12.98
C PRO A 52 -3.60 5.09 -12.21
N ILE A 53 -3.43 4.96 -10.90
CA ILE A 53 -4.43 4.51 -9.93
C ILE A 53 -5.01 5.75 -9.23
N ARG A 54 -6.35 5.82 -9.18
CA ARG A 54 -7.15 6.81 -8.48
C ARG A 54 -7.96 6.13 -7.38
N ILE A 55 -8.20 6.86 -6.29
CA ILE A 55 -9.05 6.43 -5.18
C ILE A 55 -9.95 7.60 -4.77
N SER A 56 -11.15 7.31 -4.27
CA SER A 56 -12.00 8.32 -3.64
C SER A 56 -11.29 8.92 -2.41
N PRO A 57 -11.36 10.25 -2.15
CA PRO A 57 -10.64 10.87 -1.04
C PRO A 57 -11.07 10.35 0.35
N ALA A 58 -12.34 9.91 0.49
CA ALA A 58 -12.83 9.22 1.69
C ALA A 58 -12.16 7.85 1.96
N LEU A 59 -11.46 7.29 0.97
CA LEU A 59 -10.69 6.05 1.08
C LEU A 59 -9.21 6.31 1.34
N ALA A 60 -8.67 7.47 0.96
CA ALA A 60 -7.25 7.79 1.07
C ALA A 60 -6.73 7.75 2.52
N GLY A 61 -7.57 8.12 3.49
CA GLY A 61 -7.26 8.04 4.93
C GLY A 61 -7.44 6.66 5.57
N LYS A 62 -7.86 5.63 4.81
CA LYS A 62 -7.87 4.24 5.33
C LYS A 62 -6.44 3.76 5.48
N ARG A 63 -6.16 3.03 6.57
CA ARG A 63 -4.83 2.51 6.87
C ARG A 63 -4.70 1.01 6.59
N PHE A 64 -3.49 0.58 6.28
CA PHE A 64 -3.12 -0.81 5.98
C PHE A 64 -1.83 -1.17 6.73
N SER A 65 -1.90 -2.17 7.59
CA SER A 65 -0.73 -2.79 8.22
C SER A 65 -0.64 -4.23 7.76
N GLY A 66 0.49 -4.63 7.17
CA GLY A 66 0.69 -5.95 6.58
C GLY A 66 1.62 -5.94 5.37
N VAL A 67 1.65 -7.05 4.63
CA VAL A 67 2.52 -7.21 3.46
C VAL A 67 1.69 -7.30 2.18
N LEU A 68 1.87 -6.34 1.28
CA LEU A 68 1.27 -6.31 -0.05
C LEU A 68 2.27 -6.86 -1.08
N GLU A 69 1.97 -8.01 -1.68
CA GLU A 69 2.76 -8.55 -2.78
C GLU A 69 2.58 -7.74 -4.09
N LEU A 70 3.67 -7.13 -4.55
CA LEU A 70 3.81 -6.31 -5.76
C LEU A 70 4.19 -7.17 -6.99
N GLY A 71 3.18 -7.80 -7.59
CA GLY A 71 3.30 -8.46 -8.91
C GLY A 71 2.74 -7.57 -10.02
N ASP A 72 1.84 -8.13 -10.84
CA ASP A 72 1.00 -7.37 -11.76
C ASP A 72 0.18 -6.31 -11.03
N GLN A 73 0.14 -5.10 -11.58
CA GLN A 73 -0.71 -4.01 -11.09
C GLN A 73 -2.18 -4.44 -10.96
N ASP A 74 -2.64 -5.29 -11.88
CA ASP A 74 -3.99 -5.84 -11.87
C ASP A 74 -4.28 -6.62 -10.58
N LEU A 75 -3.32 -7.48 -10.19
CA LEU A 75 -3.40 -8.34 -9.00
C LEU A 75 -3.23 -7.53 -7.71
N VAL A 76 -2.31 -6.57 -7.69
CA VAL A 76 -2.11 -5.63 -6.57
C VAL A 76 -3.38 -4.86 -6.25
N VAL A 77 -4.02 -4.26 -7.26
CA VAL A 77 -5.23 -3.46 -7.06
C VAL A 77 -6.43 -4.34 -6.67
N LYS A 78 -6.54 -5.56 -7.22
CA LYS A 78 -7.55 -6.55 -6.78
C LYS A 78 -7.36 -6.96 -5.31
N ARG A 79 -6.12 -7.15 -4.85
CA ARG A 79 -5.80 -7.47 -3.45
C ARG A 79 -6.20 -6.33 -2.51
N LEU A 80 -5.83 -5.09 -2.84
CA LEU A 80 -6.23 -3.91 -2.06
C LEU A 80 -7.76 -3.74 -2.00
N ALA A 81 -8.44 -3.92 -3.14
CA ALA A 81 -9.90 -3.83 -3.20
C ALA A 81 -10.59 -4.93 -2.38
N GLY A 82 -10.12 -6.17 -2.48
CA GLY A 82 -10.64 -7.29 -1.69
C GLY A 82 -10.42 -7.11 -0.18
N TYR A 83 -9.29 -6.53 0.23
CA TYR A 83 -9.02 -6.22 1.64
C TYR A 83 -9.90 -5.11 2.21
N PHE A 84 -10.13 -4.04 1.42
CA PHE A 84 -10.93 -2.89 1.84
C PHE A 84 -12.43 -2.97 1.46
N SER A 85 -12.88 -4.09 0.88
CA SER A 85 -14.23 -4.29 0.33
C SER A 85 -14.66 -3.23 -0.69
N LEU A 86 -13.75 -2.86 -1.60
CA LEU A 86 -13.93 -1.83 -2.63
C LEU A 86 -14.20 -2.44 -4.01
N SER A 87 -14.78 -1.64 -4.90
CA SER A 87 -14.94 -1.97 -6.32
C SER A 87 -13.73 -1.50 -7.14
N VAL A 88 -13.14 -2.40 -7.95
CA VAL A 88 -12.12 -2.03 -8.94
C VAL A 88 -12.79 -1.66 -10.26
N HIS A 89 -12.57 -0.44 -10.73
CA HIS A 89 -12.98 0.01 -12.06
C HIS A 89 -11.75 0.27 -12.92
N ARG A 90 -11.67 -0.38 -14.08
CA ARG A 90 -10.57 -0.16 -15.03
C ARG A 90 -11.10 0.52 -16.28
N THR A 91 -10.34 1.51 -16.72
CA THR A 91 -10.49 2.17 -18.01
C THR A 91 -9.20 1.98 -18.81
N ASP A 92 -9.23 2.33 -20.09
CA ASP A 92 -8.05 2.41 -20.96
C ASP A 92 -6.90 3.26 -20.36
N ARG A 93 -7.23 4.26 -19.54
CA ARG A 93 -6.30 5.34 -19.14
C ARG A 93 -5.98 5.39 -17.64
N GLN A 94 -6.82 4.79 -16.80
CA GLN A 94 -6.64 4.78 -15.34
C GLN A 94 -7.42 3.62 -14.67
N ILE A 95 -7.02 3.30 -13.44
CA ILE A 95 -7.70 2.36 -12.55
C ILE A 95 -8.28 3.13 -11.36
N GLU A 96 -9.56 2.96 -11.07
CA GLU A 96 -10.27 3.61 -9.96
C GLU A 96 -10.67 2.59 -8.89
N LEU A 97 -10.40 2.91 -7.62
CA LEU A 97 -10.97 2.23 -6.45
C LEU A 97 -12.06 3.09 -5.81
N ARG A 98 -13.24 2.50 -5.64
CA ARG A 98 -14.43 3.16 -5.10
C ARG A 98 -15.20 2.26 -4.13
#